data_AF-A0A3C0VLT9-F1
#
_entry.id   AF-A0A3C0VLT9-F1
#
_cell.length_a   1.000
_cell.length_b   1.000
_cell.length_c   1.000
_cell.angle_alpha   90.00
_cell.angle_beta   90.00
_cell.angle_gamma   90.00
#
_symmetry.space_group_name_H-M   'P 1'
#
loop_
_entity.id
_entity.type
_entity.pdbx_description
1 polymer ?
#
loop_
_entity_poly.entity_id
_entity_poly.type
_entity_poly.pdbx_seq_one_letter_code
_entity_poly.pdbx_strand_id
1 'polypeptide(L)' 'MTDKKIKFSELDNRIVEILKKDGRATNQRIASALDISTSLVASRIRRMEQNGLMRLVTVA' A
#
# COMPACT_ATOMS: atom_id res chain seq x y z
N MET A 1 3.28 18.82 -17.65
CA MET A 1 2.26 17.89 -17.12
C MET A 1 2.77 16.50 -17.39
N THR A 2 3.41 15.87 -16.41
CA THR A 2 4.12 14.60 -16.65
C THR A 2 3.37 13.49 -15.94
N ASP A 3 2.42 12.90 -16.65
CA ASP A 3 1.77 11.63 -16.32
C ASP A 3 2.81 10.51 -16.27
N LYS A 4 3.56 10.46 -15.18
CA LYS A 4 4.47 9.37 -14.88
C LYS A 4 3.56 8.17 -14.62
N LYS A 5 3.32 7.32 -15.63
CA LYS A 5 2.65 6.02 -15.49
C LYS A 5 3.41 5.20 -14.46
N ILE A 6 3.08 5.35 -13.20
CA ILE A 6 3.54 4.47 -12.14
C ILE A 6 2.93 3.12 -12.45
N LYS A 7 3.78 2.14 -12.77
CA LYS A 7 3.36 0.74 -12.81
C LYS A 7 2.90 0.36 -11.41
N PHE A 8 1.59 0.43 -11.23
CA PHE A 8 0.86 -0.14 -10.13
C PHE A 8 0.86 -1.65 -10.35
N SER A 9 1.52 -2.38 -9.47
CA SER A 9 1.65 -3.83 -9.58
C SER A 9 0.50 -4.53 -8.85
N GLU A 10 0.30 -5.82 -9.13
CA GLU A 10 -0.71 -6.61 -8.45
C GLU A 10 -0.51 -6.66 -6.93
N LEU A 11 0.75 -6.62 -6.47
CA LEU A 11 1.08 -6.49 -5.04
C LEU A 11 0.54 -5.20 -4.43
N ASP A 12 0.63 -4.09 -5.16
CA ASP A 12 0.13 -2.80 -4.70
C ASP A 12 -1.41 -2.84 -4.59
N ASN A 13 -2.10 -3.52 -5.53
CA ASN A 13 -3.55 -3.75 -5.47
C ASN A 13 -3.94 -4.53 -4.22
N ARG A 14 -3.24 -5.65 -3.97
CA ARG A 14 -3.53 -6.51 -2.80
C ARG A 14 -3.30 -5.77 -1.48
N ILE A 15 -2.26 -4.94 -1.37
CA ILE A 15 -2.01 -4.10 -0.19
C ILE A 15 -3.17 -3.11 0.00
N VAL A 16 -3.60 -2.43 -1.06
CA VAL A 16 -4.72 -1.49 -1.02
C VAL A 16 -6.03 -2.18 -0.67
N GLU A 17 -6.30 -3.38 -1.19
CA GLU A 17 -7.50 -4.14 -0.85
C GLU A 17 -7.56 -4.50 0.64
N ILE A 18 -6.43 -4.92 1.23
CA ILE A 18 -6.36 -5.20 2.66
C ILE A 18 -6.62 -3.93 3.46
N LEU A 19 -6.00 -2.81 3.10
CA LEU A 19 -6.21 -1.51 3.78
C LEU A 19 -7.62 -0.95 3.57
N LYS A 20 -8.27 -1.22 2.43
CA LYS A 20 -9.67 -0.87 2.20
C LYS A 20 -10.62 -1.67 3.09
N LYS A 21 -10.32 -2.95 3.30
CA LYS A 21 -11.11 -3.84 4.15
C LYS A 21 -10.86 -3.59 5.64
N ASP A 22 -9.62 -3.27 6.00
CA ASP A 22 -9.14 -3.05 7.35
C ASP A 22 -8.17 -1.86 7.35
N GLY A 23 -8.70 -0.64 7.47
CA GLY A 23 -7.90 0.59 7.48
C GLY A 23 -6.96 0.72 8.67
N ARG A 24 -7.08 -0.19 9.65
CA ARG A 24 -6.20 -0.29 10.82
C ARG A 24 -5.16 -1.40 10.68
N ALA A 25 -5.13 -2.09 9.53
CA ALA A 25 -4.15 -3.14 9.27
C ALA A 25 -2.73 -2.57 9.31
N THR A 26 -1.90 -3.14 10.19
CA THR A 26 -0.49 -2.80 10.28
C THR A 26 0.30 -3.39 9.12
N ASN A 27 1.47 -2.83 8.82
CA ASN A 27 2.37 -3.37 7.80
C ASN A 27 2.73 -4.84 8.06
N GLN A 28 2.84 -5.26 9.32
CA GLN A 28 3.08 -6.67 9.69
C GLN A 28 1.90 -7.57 9.32
N ARG A 29 0.66 -7.12 9.59
CA ARG A 29 -0.55 -7.88 9.27
C ARG A 29 -0.73 -8.04 7.76
N ILE A 30 -0.44 -6.98 6.99
CA ILE A 30 -0.44 -7.01 5.53
C ILE A 30 0.68 -7.94 5.01
N ALA A 31 1.87 -7.85 5.58
CA ALA A 31 3.01 -8.70 5.24
C ALA A 31 2.69 -10.18 5.44
N SER A 32 2.13 -10.56 6.60
CA SER A 32 1.69 -11.93 6.88
C SER A 32 0.55 -12.39 5.97
N ALA A 33 -0.40 -11.51 5.65
CA ALA A 33 -1.52 -11.86 4.76
C ALA A 33 -1.10 -12.06 3.29
N LEU A 34 0.00 -11.42 2.87
CA LEU A 34 0.52 -11.48 1.51
C LEU A 34 1.75 -12.39 1.36
N ASP A 35 2.22 -12.99 2.45
CA ASP A 35 3.45 -13.79 2.55
C ASP A 35 4.69 -13.06 2.02
N ILE A 36 4.86 -11.80 2.45
CA ILE A 36 5.99 -10.94 2.06
C ILE A 36 6.61 -10.26 3.27
N SER A 37 7.79 -9.66 3.10
CA SER A 37 8.46 -8.93 4.17
C SER A 37 7.78 -7.61 4.50
N THR A 38 7.72 -7.25 5.78
CA THR A 38 7.22 -5.96 6.28
C THR A 38 7.90 -4.77 5.61
N SER A 39 9.21 -4.86 5.35
CA SER A 39 10.00 -3.85 4.66
C SER A 39 9.56 -3.64 3.20
N LEU A 40 9.14 -4.71 2.53
CA LEU A 40 8.61 -4.63 1.17
C LEU A 40 7.26 -3.90 1.18
N VAL A 41 6.36 -4.24 2.11
CA VAL A 41 5.08 -3.54 2.30
C VAL A 41 5.30 -2.05 2.54
N ALA A 42 6.17 -1.69 3.48
CA ALA A 42 6.48 -0.30 3.79
C ALA A 42 7.04 0.47 2.58
N SER A 43 7.95 -0.15 1.82
CA SER A 43 8.49 0.42 0.58
C SER A 43 7.40 0.65 -0.47
N ARG A 44 6.48 -0.31 -0.65
CA ARG A 44 5.34 -0.19 -1.57
C ARG A 44 4.38 0.93 -1.16
N ILE A 45 3.99 0.97 0.11
CA ILE A 45 3.10 2.01 0.64
C ILE A 45 3.73 3.39 0.44
N ARG A 46 4.99 3.57 0.85
CA ARG A 46 5.71 4.84 0.68
C ARG A 46 5.80 5.25 -0.79
N ARG A 47 6.03 4.31 -1.71
CA ARG A 47 6.02 4.57 -3.15
C ARG A 47 4.63 5.01 -3.62
N MET A 48 3.55 4.37 -3.17
CA MET A 48 2.20 4.77 -3.55
C MET A 48 1.85 6.17 -3.03
N GLU A 49 2.21 6.50 -1.78
CA GLU A 49 2.01 7.83 -1.19
C GLU A 49 2.79 8.93 -1.94
N GLN A 50 4.07 8.69 -2.24
CA GLN A 50 4.90 9.64 -2.98
C GLN A 50 4.38 9.96 -4.39
N ASN A 51 3.59 9.06 -4.96
CA ASN A 51 2.98 9.24 -6.26
C ASN A 51 1.53 9.74 -6.20
N GLY A 52 1.04 10.09 -5.01
CA GLY A 52 -0.33 10.55 -4.81
C GLY A 52 -1.40 9.48 -5.08
N LEU A 53 -1.00 8.21 -5.19
CA LEU A 53 -1.89 7.08 -5.50
C LEU A 53 -2.61 6.56 -4.26
N MET A 54 -2.14 6.94 -3.07
CA MET A 54 -2.73 6.53 -1.80
C MET A 54 -2.68 7.68 -0.81
N ARG A 55 -3.81 7.94 -0.14
CA ARG A 55 -3.91 8.86 0.99
C ARG A 55 -4.42 8.07 2.19
N LEU A 56 -3.56 7.80 3.16
CA LEU A 56 -3.96 7.19 4.42
C LEU A 56 -4.83 8.20 5.17
N VAL A 57 -6.12 7.93 5.26
CA VAL A 57 -7.03 8.66 6.14
C VAL A 57 -7.15 7.86 7.44
N THR A 58 -6.41 8.28 8.46
CA THR A 58 -6.62 7.77 9.81
C THR A 58 -7.99 8.26 10.27
N VAL A 59 -8.99 7.37 10.28
CA VAL A 59 -10.27 7.65 10.93
C VAL A 59 -10.05 7.46 12.44
N ALA A 60 -10.13 8.57 13.16
CA ALA A 60 -10.08 8.62 14.63
C ALA A 60 -11.28 7.89 15.24
#